data_AF-J0MWH8-F1
#
_entry.id   AF-J0MWH8-F1
#
_cell.length_a   1.000
_cell.length_b   1.000
_cell.length_c   1.000
_cell.angle_alpha   90.00
_cell.angle_beta   90.00
_cell.angle_gamma   90.00
#
_symmetry.space_group_name_H-M   'P 1'
#
loop_
_entity.id
_entity.type
_entity.pdbx_description
1 polymer ?
#
loop_
_entity_poly.entity_id
_entity_poly.type
_entity_poly.pdbx_seq_one_letter_code
_entity_poly.pdbx_strand_id
1 'polypeptide(L)'
;MNADVEVAALAASRAPFLIGVRHHSPALAVAVPRLLDSFSPDVLAVELPAQARAWVDWLAHPETVAPVALAFSRGEGMSFYPFADFSPELAALRWARGAGAEVACVDLPVGAGPGDGGAE
;
A
#
# COMPACT_ATOMS: atom_id res chain seq x y z
N MET A 1 -1.57 -3.58 29.88
CA MET A 1 -2.35 -3.27 28.66
C MET A 1 -2.82 -4.60 28.08
N ASN A 2 -4.07 -4.70 27.62
CA ASN A 2 -4.63 -5.94 27.08
C ASN A 2 -4.64 -5.84 25.54
N ALA A 3 -3.93 -6.75 24.87
CA ALA A 3 -3.81 -6.78 23.41
C ALA A 3 -5.17 -6.80 22.70
N ASP A 4 -6.18 -7.46 23.26
CA ASP A 4 -7.53 -7.51 22.65
C ASP A 4 -8.19 -6.14 22.62
N VAL A 5 -7.99 -5.33 23.67
CA VAL A 5 -8.53 -3.97 23.75
C VAL A 5 -7.84 -3.06 22.73
N GLU A 6 -6.53 -3.25 22.54
CA GLU A 6 -5.74 -2.48 21.57
C GLU A 6 -6.11 -2.83 20.13
N VAL A 7 -6.23 -4.12 19.80
CA VAL A 7 -6.66 -4.58 18.48
C VAL A 7 -8.07 -4.08 18.16
N ALA A 8 -8.99 -4.14 19.14
CA ALA A 8 -10.34 -3.61 18.97
C ALA A 8 -10.33 -2.09 18.71
N ALA A 9 -9.50 -1.34 19.43
CA ALA A 9 -9.35 0.10 19.21
C ALA A 9 -8.78 0.41 17.80
N LEU A 10 -7.78 -0.35 17.35
CA LEU A 10 -7.20 -0.21 16.01
C LEU A 10 -8.23 -0.50 14.92
N ALA A 11 -8.96 -1.62 15.05
CA ALA A 11 -10.00 -2.03 14.10
C ALA A 11 -11.19 -1.05 14.07
N ALA A 12 -11.44 -0.32 15.16
CA ALA A 12 -12.46 0.71 15.24
C ALA A 12 -12.01 2.07 14.69
N SER A 13 -10.72 2.27 14.39
CA SER A 13 -10.19 3.55 13.91
C SER A 13 -10.83 3.97 12.60
N ARG A 14 -11.39 5.19 12.57
CA ARG A 14 -11.95 5.84 11.37
C ARG A 14 -11.19 7.11 10.97
N ALA A 15 -10.26 7.57 11.80
CA ALA A 15 -9.42 8.75 11.54
C ALA A 15 -8.00 8.48 12.06
N PRO A 16 -7.11 7.87 11.26
CA PRO A 16 -7.35 7.40 9.89
C PRO A 16 -8.22 6.13 9.83
N PHE A 17 -8.87 5.88 8.70
CA PHE A 17 -9.54 4.60 8.47
C PHE A 17 -8.52 3.53 8.11
N LEU A 18 -8.39 2.53 8.97
CA LEU A 18 -7.36 1.51 8.85
C LEU A 18 -7.93 0.24 8.21
N ILE A 19 -7.29 -0.22 7.15
CA ILE A 19 -7.62 -1.48 6.47
C ILE A 19 -6.38 -2.37 6.59
N GLY A 20 -6.40 -3.27 7.57
CA GLY A 20 -5.35 -4.27 7.72
C GLY A 20 -5.41 -5.28 6.57
N VAL A 21 -4.27 -5.52 5.92
CA VAL A 21 -4.20 -6.48 4.82
C VAL A 21 -3.14 -7.56 5.05
N ARG A 22 -3.38 -8.72 4.44
CA ARG A 22 -2.33 -9.70 4.17
C ARG A 22 -1.92 -9.52 2.71
N HIS A 23 -0.63 -9.31 2.47
CA HIS A 23 -0.10 -9.25 1.10
C HIS A 23 -0.59 -10.45 0.29
N HIS A 24 -0.96 -10.20 -0.97
CA HIS A 24 -1.45 -11.23 -1.88
C HIS A 24 -2.70 -11.98 -1.41
N SER A 25 -3.58 -11.35 -0.63
CA SER A 25 -4.86 -11.95 -0.24
C SER A 25 -5.95 -11.69 -1.30
N PRO A 26 -6.43 -12.73 -2.01
CA PRO A 26 -7.50 -12.56 -3.00
C PRO A 26 -8.80 -12.04 -2.36
N ALA A 27 -9.11 -12.48 -1.15
CA ALA A 27 -10.32 -12.04 -0.44
C ALA A 27 -10.27 -10.55 -0.12
N LEU A 28 -9.11 -10.05 0.31
CA LEU A 28 -8.94 -8.62 0.60
C LEU A 28 -8.83 -7.79 -0.68
N ALA A 29 -8.23 -8.31 -1.76
CA ALA A 29 -8.21 -7.62 -3.05
C ALA A 29 -9.63 -7.33 -3.58
N VAL A 30 -10.58 -8.23 -3.31
CA VAL A 30 -12.01 -8.00 -3.61
C VAL A 30 -12.67 -7.01 -2.64
N ALA A 31 -12.32 -7.07 -1.34
CA ALA A 31 -12.96 -6.27 -0.31
C ALA A 31 -12.47 -4.80 -0.30
N VAL A 32 -11.18 -4.57 -0.54
CA VAL A 32 -10.54 -3.26 -0.40
C VAL A 32 -11.22 -2.17 -1.25
N PRO A 33 -11.47 -2.34 -2.56
CA PRO A 33 -12.16 -1.32 -3.35
C PRO A 33 -13.53 -0.95 -2.78
N ARG A 34 -14.30 -1.93 -2.27
CA ARG A 34 -15.63 -1.68 -1.67
C ARG A 34 -15.55 -0.91 -0.35
N LEU A 35 -14.53 -1.21 0.46
CA LEU A 35 -14.25 -0.47 1.70
C LEU A 35 -13.85 0.97 1.39
N LEU A 36 -13.03 1.17 0.36
CA LEU A 36 -12.60 2.49 -0.09
C LEU A 36 -13.76 3.29 -0.70
N ASP A 37 -14.61 2.68 -1.54
CA ASP A 37 -15.84 3.30 -2.05
C ASP A 37 -16.73 3.79 -0.89
N SER A 38 -16.92 2.94 0.13
CA SER A 38 -17.76 3.27 1.28
C SER A 38 -17.19 4.39 2.15
N PHE A 39 -15.87 4.53 2.22
CA PHE A 39 -15.20 5.56 3.01
C PHE A 39 -14.98 6.87 2.22
N SER A 40 -14.84 6.78 0.89
CA SER A 40 -14.57 7.90 -0.02
C SER A 40 -13.40 8.80 0.42
N PRO A 41 -12.17 8.27 0.59
CA PRO A 41 -11.02 9.06 1.01
C PRO A 41 -10.52 10.01 -0.08
N ASP A 42 -10.09 11.21 0.33
CA ASP A 42 -9.32 12.12 -0.53
C ASP A 42 -7.87 11.62 -0.74
N VAL A 43 -7.31 10.94 0.27
CA VAL A 43 -5.94 10.42 0.28
C VAL A 43 -5.92 8.95 0.70
N LEU A 44 -5.29 8.11 -0.12
CA LEU A 44 -4.94 6.72 0.18
C LEU A 44 -3.48 6.64 0.64
N ALA A 45 -3.27 6.36 1.93
CA ALA A 45 -1.96 5.98 2.45
C ALA A 45 -1.74 4.47 2.27
N VAL A 46 -0.66 4.09 1.60
CA VAL A 46 -0.32 2.69 1.31
C VAL A 46 1.08 2.35 1.84
N GLU A 47 1.21 1.16 2.43
CA GLU A 47 2.48 0.60 2.87
C GLU A 47 3.32 0.16 1.66
N LEU A 48 4.01 1.14 1.08
CA LEU A 48 5.00 0.99 0.02
C LEU A 48 6.15 1.95 0.33
N PRO A 49 7.40 1.59 -0.03
CA PRO A 49 8.54 2.46 0.23
C PRO A 49 8.35 3.80 -0.49
N ALA A 50 8.86 4.89 0.08
CA ALA A 50 8.73 6.23 -0.49
C ALA A 50 9.12 6.30 -1.99
N GLN A 51 10.15 5.56 -2.40
CA GLN A 51 10.62 5.47 -3.80
C GLN A 51 9.57 4.89 -4.76
N ALA A 52 8.60 4.10 -4.28
CA ALA A 52 7.51 3.59 -5.09
C ALA A 52 6.57 4.68 -5.59
N ARG A 53 6.55 5.86 -4.96
CA ARG A 53 5.65 6.96 -5.33
C ARG A 53 5.76 7.35 -6.79
N ALA A 54 6.98 7.35 -7.35
CA ALA A 54 7.23 7.66 -8.77
C ALA A 54 6.66 6.62 -9.74
N TRP A 55 6.35 5.41 -9.25
CA TRP A 55 5.87 4.28 -10.03
C TRP A 55 4.40 3.97 -9.83
N VAL A 56 3.72 4.59 -8.86
CA VAL A 56 2.31 4.34 -8.53
C VAL A 56 1.40 4.47 -9.76
N ASP A 57 1.56 5.54 -10.55
CA ASP A 57 0.70 5.78 -11.71
C ASP A 57 0.89 4.72 -12.81
N TRP A 58 2.10 4.18 -12.93
CA TRP A 58 2.42 3.08 -13.85
C TRP A 58 1.89 1.75 -13.32
N LEU A 59 2.02 1.45 -12.03
CA LEU A 59 1.43 0.26 -11.41
C LEU A 59 -0.10 0.23 -11.57
N ALA A 60 -0.75 1.37 -11.39
CA ALA A 60 -2.20 1.52 -11.54
C ALA A 60 -2.66 1.69 -12.99
N HIS A 61 -1.74 1.77 -13.97
CA HIS A 61 -2.09 2.03 -15.36
C HIS A 61 -2.98 0.91 -15.94
N PRO A 62 -4.04 1.22 -16.72
CA PRO A 62 -4.92 0.20 -17.29
C PRO A 62 -4.21 -0.81 -18.21
N GLU A 63 -3.11 -0.41 -18.84
CA GLU A 63 -2.30 -1.28 -19.69
C GLU A 63 -1.26 -2.10 -18.90
N THR A 64 -1.08 -1.85 -17.60
CA THR A 64 -0.18 -2.64 -16.76
C THR A 64 -0.87 -3.95 -16.39
N VAL A 65 -0.43 -5.02 -17.04
CA VAL A 65 -0.92 -6.38 -16.81
C VAL A 65 -0.11 -7.03 -15.69
N ALA A 66 -0.80 -7.49 -14.64
CA ALA A 66 -0.21 -8.28 -13.57
C ALA A 66 0.04 -9.74 -14.03
N PRO A 67 1.04 -10.45 -13.47
CA PRO A 67 1.91 -10.02 -12.38
C PRO A 67 3.02 -9.06 -12.83
N VAL A 68 3.32 -8.06 -12.00
CA VAL A 68 4.40 -7.08 -12.19
C VAL A 68 5.12 -6.89 -10.86
N ALA A 69 6.38 -6.49 -10.86
CA ALA A 69 7.11 -6.20 -9.64
C ALA A 69 7.90 -4.91 -9.75
N LEU A 70 8.06 -4.22 -8.61
CA LEU A 70 9.09 -3.20 -8.46
C LEU A 70 10.32 -3.85 -7.84
N ALA A 71 11.48 -3.56 -8.42
CA ALA A 71 12.77 -3.93 -7.88
C ALA A 71 13.55 -2.65 -7.56
N PHE A 72 14.04 -2.56 -6.34
CA PHE A 72 14.84 -1.44 -5.88
C PHE A 72 16.19 -1.96 -5.40
N SER A 73 17.26 -1.30 -5.84
CA SER A 73 18.63 -1.63 -5.41
C SER A 73 19.26 -0.46 -4.65
N ARG A 74 20.07 -0.80 -3.64
CA ARG A 74 20.91 0.15 -2.91
C ARG A 74 22.23 -0.53 -2.56
N GLY A 75 23.32 -0.06 -3.19
CA GLY A 75 24.60 -0.77 -3.13
C GLY A 75 24.47 -2.20 -3.67
N GLU A 76 24.93 -3.17 -2.89
CA GLU A 76 24.81 -4.61 -3.22
C GLU A 76 23.45 -5.21 -2.80
N GLY A 77 22.59 -4.46 -2.11
CA GLY A 77 21.28 -4.91 -1.64
C GLY A 77 20.17 -4.73 -2.66
N MET A 78 19.20 -5.65 -2.68
CA MET A 78 18.03 -5.60 -3.56
C MET A 78 16.76 -5.96 -2.79
N SER A 79 15.69 -5.21 -3.04
CA SER A 79 14.34 -5.46 -2.50
C SER A 79 13.35 -5.63 -3.64
N PHE A 80 12.44 -6.60 -3.49
CA PHE A 80 11.44 -6.95 -4.50
C PHE A 80 10.03 -6.83 -3.92
N TYR A 81 9.17 -6.10 -4.63
CA TYR A 81 7.78 -5.86 -4.28
C TYR A 81 6.90 -6.40 -5.42
N PRO A 82 6.46 -7.67 -5.35
CA PRO A 82 5.60 -8.27 -6.37
C PRO A 82 4.14 -7.82 -6.21
N PHE A 83 3.46 -7.67 -7.34
CA PHE A 83 2.05 -7.32 -7.42
C PHE A 83 1.34 -8.29 -8.37
N ALA A 84 0.16 -8.75 -7.96
CA ALA A 84 -0.74 -9.55 -8.77
C ALA A 84 -2.16 -8.99 -8.68
N ASP A 85 -3.09 -9.45 -9.52
CA ASP A 85 -4.50 -9.01 -9.43
C ASP A 85 -5.16 -9.36 -8.07
N PHE A 86 -4.56 -10.29 -7.33
CA PHE A 86 -4.95 -10.63 -5.95
C PHE A 86 -4.14 -9.92 -4.87
N SER A 87 -3.32 -8.91 -5.21
CA SER A 87 -2.66 -8.03 -4.25
C SER A 87 -3.63 -6.93 -3.80
N PRO A 88 -3.98 -6.84 -2.50
CA PRO A 88 -4.82 -5.76 -1.99
C PRO A 88 -4.26 -4.37 -2.29
N GLU A 89 -2.94 -4.23 -2.31
CA GLU A 89 -2.22 -2.99 -2.61
C GLU A 89 -2.44 -2.59 -4.07
N LEU A 90 -2.27 -3.51 -5.02
CA LEU A 90 -2.51 -3.22 -6.44
C LEU A 90 -3.99 -2.87 -6.70
N ALA A 91 -4.91 -3.57 -6.04
CA ALA A 91 -6.34 -3.27 -6.10
C ALA A 91 -6.65 -1.86 -5.57
N ALA A 92 -6.03 -1.47 -4.44
CA ALA A 92 -6.17 -0.13 -3.86
C ALA A 92 -5.61 0.97 -4.79
N LEU A 93 -4.43 0.74 -5.39
CA LEU A 93 -3.82 1.69 -6.33
C LEU A 93 -4.67 1.90 -7.59
N ARG A 94 -5.20 0.82 -8.17
CA ARG A 94 -6.11 0.89 -9.32
C ARG A 94 -7.43 1.58 -8.97
N TRP A 95 -7.97 1.32 -7.78
CA TRP A 95 -9.14 2.05 -7.27
C TRP A 95 -8.85 3.54 -7.13
N ALA A 96 -7.73 3.92 -6.51
CA ALA A 96 -7.38 5.32 -6.27
C ALA A 96 -7.27 6.11 -7.57
N ARG A 97 -6.65 5.51 -8.60
CA ARG A 97 -6.61 6.09 -9.95
C ARG A 97 -8.01 6.33 -10.53
N GLY A 98 -8.92 5.36 -10.38
CA GLY A 98 -10.29 5.49 -10.88
C GLY A 98 -11.11 6.53 -10.11
N ALA A 99 -10.89 6.64 -8.81
CA ALA A 99 -11.57 7.59 -7.93
C ALA A 99 -10.95 9.00 -7.94
N GLY A 100 -9.73 9.16 -8.47
CA GLY A 100 -8.98 10.41 -8.41
C GLY A 100 -8.41 10.72 -7.03
N ALA A 101 -8.29 9.72 -6.14
CA ALA A 101 -7.73 9.89 -4.81
C ALA A 101 -6.19 10.00 -4.86
N GLU A 102 -5.62 10.89 -4.06
CA GLU A 102 -4.17 11.03 -3.95
C GLU A 102 -3.57 9.80 -3.27
N VAL A 103 -2.43 9.30 -3.77
CA VAL A 103 -1.72 8.17 -3.15
C VAL A 103 -0.46 8.66 -2.43
N ALA A 104 -0.34 8.32 -1.15
CA ALA A 104 0.84 8.53 -0.33
C ALA A 104 1.50 7.19 0.04
N CYS A 105 2.79 7.04 -0.28
CA CYS A 105 3.60 5.89 0.14
C CYS A 105 4.17 6.18 1.53
N VAL A 106 3.80 5.38 2.53
CA VAL A 106 4.07 5.68 3.96
C VAL A 106 4.95 4.64 4.65
N ASP A 107 5.77 3.92 3.89
CA ASP A 107 6.78 2.99 4.45
C ASP A 107 8.20 3.59 4.40
N LEU A 108 9.12 2.97 5.13
CA LEU A 108 10.52 3.32 5.17
C LEU A 108 11.17 3.28 3.77
N PRO A 109 12.21 4.10 3.54
CA PRO A 109 13.01 4.01 2.33
C PRO A 109 13.56 2.59 2.12
N VAL A 110 13.66 2.18 0.86
CA VAL A 110 14.27 0.89 0.53
C VAL A 110 15.68 0.79 1.10
N GLY A 111 15.93 -0.30 1.84
CA GLY A 111 17.23 -0.58 2.44
C GLY A 111 17.59 0.31 3.62
N ALA A 112 16.65 1.08 4.19
CA ALA A 112 16.86 1.77 5.45
C ALA A 112 16.99 0.75 6.59
N GLY A 113 18.13 0.77 7.27
CA GLY A 113 18.32 0.03 8.52
C GLY A 113 17.80 0.81 9.74
N PRO A 114 17.67 0.17 10.90
CA PRO A 114 17.38 0.87 12.15
C PRO A 114 18.48 1.92 12.43
N GLY A 115 18.15 3.21 12.29
CA GLY A 115 19.08 4.34 12.50
C GLY A 115 19.32 5.20 11.24
N ASP A 116 18.90 4.74 10.07
CA ASP A 116 18.96 5.52 8.82
C ASP A 116 17.78 6.50 8.77
N GLY A 117 17.83 7.53 9.61
CA GLY A 117 16.86 8.61 9.60
C GLY A 117 16.93 9.39 8.28
N GLY A 118 16.12 8.98 7.30
CA GLY A 118 15.53 9.82 6.25
C GLY A 118 16.44 10.79 5.50
N ALA A 119 17.73 10.48 5.31
CA ALA A 119 18.59 11.29 4.46
C ALA A 119 18.34 10.90 2.99
N GLU A 120 17.48 11.69 2.32
CA GLU A 120 17.53 11.87 0.87
C GLU A 120 18.77 12.66 0.45
#